data_AF-A0A935QF63-F1
#
_entry.id   AF-A0A935QF63-F1
#
_cell.length_a   1.000
_cell.length_b   1.000
_cell.length_c   1.000
_cell.angle_alpha   90.00
_cell.angle_beta   90.00
_cell.angle_gamma   90.00
#
_symmetry.space_group_name_H-M   'P 1'
#
loop_
_entity.id
_entity.type
_entity.pdbx_description
1 polymer ?
#
loop_
_entity_poly.entity_id
_entity_poly.type
_entity_poly.pdbx_seq_one_letter_code
_entity_poly.pdbx_strand_id
1 'polypeptide(L)'
;MSYLPDDGSVGRRPTTPSPAPASRAASRAQSSSTLGRFFGLTTLGALLPGAGLLLAGRRKLGGALLALFVLVIVGVAATFYWYGVRDAALYVAVRPRVVQALVIGGGLAVAALAASVVATGWITRARPGSTALNIGMSMFVGLLCGVLITPTVLAGRYALISRDAVTRIFGVSNLKPRDTGRSQELAKPDALQNIPRITVLLLGTDAYPDRPGIRTDSMMVASIDTATGNTTLFGIPRNLNGWTIRPTSPMAKLFPYGTRCGPDCWLTNYWRRVEEQATARPADFPGHDPRSAALAELSDVIDDFLGLPIDNTVIVDIRGFSALVDAVGGVDVTVKERLPKGGKLNEAGQIIPGSITGWIEPGRQHMDGYTAMWYTRSRVTTDDFSRMRRQRCMLAALARQVNPTTLLTRLPDLLKVAQDNIATDIDTSQLALWSELGNRVQKGKIRSLPFTYKIFDNTRPDYEWVHAYVLHAIDPASNPQPATDGRGHPWPTPTATPTKKPTATSTRTSSRTSTPSNSSSSSSSSSSTTDAEGVVDVSEAC
;
A
#
# COMPACT_ATOMS: atom_id res chain seq x y z
N MET A 1 -72.95 -102.53 -34.85
CA MET A 1 -72.28 -103.64 -34.14
C MET A 1 -70.79 -103.48 -34.37
N SER A 2 -69.98 -103.67 -33.33
CA SER A 2 -68.49 -103.71 -33.30
C SER A 2 -67.73 -102.40 -32.98
N TYR A 3 -67.43 -102.25 -31.68
CA TYR A 3 -66.16 -101.91 -31.00
C TYR A 3 -65.15 -100.93 -31.61
N LEU A 4 -64.64 -100.01 -30.76
CA LEU A 4 -63.21 -99.61 -30.65
C LEU A 4 -62.93 -98.79 -29.35
N PRO A 5 -61.85 -99.07 -28.58
CA PRO A 5 -61.35 -98.26 -27.46
C PRO A 5 -59.94 -97.64 -27.71
N ASP A 6 -59.53 -96.70 -26.81
CA ASP A 6 -58.18 -96.18 -26.44
C ASP A 6 -57.19 -95.71 -27.56
N ASP A 7 -56.22 -94.80 -27.40
CA ASP A 7 -55.43 -94.33 -26.26
C ASP A 7 -54.77 -92.96 -26.61
N GLY A 8 -54.18 -92.30 -25.61
CA GLY A 8 -53.65 -90.94 -25.68
C GLY A 8 -52.40 -90.69 -26.54
N SER A 9 -52.18 -89.41 -26.88
CA SER A 9 -50.84 -88.92 -27.26
C SER A 9 -50.62 -87.45 -26.85
N VAL A 10 -49.48 -87.24 -26.19
CA VAL A 10 -48.96 -85.99 -25.64
C VAL A 10 -48.37 -85.13 -26.77
N GLY A 11 -48.94 -83.94 -27.00
CA GLY A 11 -48.41 -82.94 -27.92
C GLY A 11 -47.24 -82.16 -27.32
N ARG A 12 -46.01 -82.39 -27.81
CA ARG A 12 -44.84 -81.52 -27.57
C ARG A 12 -45.04 -80.16 -28.25
N ARG A 13 -44.89 -79.06 -27.50
CA ARG A 13 -44.71 -77.70 -28.05
C ARG A 13 -43.33 -77.58 -28.71
N PRO A 14 -43.21 -76.90 -29.87
CA PRO A 14 -41.91 -76.48 -30.38
C PRO A 14 -41.38 -75.30 -29.54
N THR A 15 -40.16 -75.43 -29.04
CA THR A 15 -39.38 -74.37 -28.41
C THR A 15 -38.88 -73.39 -29.48
N THR A 16 -39.22 -72.11 -29.34
CA THR A 16 -38.65 -71.00 -30.11
C THR A 16 -37.16 -70.84 -29.76
N PRO A 17 -36.24 -70.61 -30.73
CA PRO A 17 -34.85 -70.36 -30.41
C PRO A 17 -34.67 -68.98 -29.78
N SER A 18 -33.92 -68.93 -28.67
CA SER A 18 -33.47 -67.70 -28.02
C SER A 18 -32.51 -66.91 -28.92
N PRO A 19 -32.60 -65.56 -29.02
CA PRO A 19 -31.71 -64.80 -29.89
C PRO A 19 -30.27 -64.78 -29.37
N ALA A 20 -29.33 -65.01 -30.28
CA ALA A 20 -27.91 -65.21 -30.05
C ALA A 20 -27.18 -64.07 -29.27
N PRO A 21 -26.10 -64.38 -28.52
CA PRO A 21 -25.30 -63.42 -27.74
C PRO A 21 -24.62 -62.32 -28.57
N ALA A 22 -24.49 -62.49 -29.88
CA ALA A 22 -23.88 -61.51 -30.79
C ALA A 22 -24.63 -60.16 -30.85
N SER A 23 -25.95 -60.16 -30.69
CA SER A 23 -26.77 -58.94 -30.71
C SER A 23 -26.55 -58.04 -29.48
N ARG A 24 -26.29 -58.65 -28.31
CA ARG A 24 -25.97 -57.93 -27.05
C ARG A 24 -24.55 -57.39 -27.05
N ALA A 25 -23.61 -58.10 -27.66
CA ALA A 25 -22.22 -57.63 -27.80
C ALA A 25 -22.13 -56.45 -28.78
N ALA A 26 -22.82 -56.52 -29.93
CA ALA A 26 -22.88 -55.44 -30.91
C ALA A 26 -23.56 -54.18 -30.35
N SER A 27 -24.68 -54.32 -29.63
CA SER A 27 -25.35 -53.19 -28.97
C SER A 27 -24.54 -52.57 -27.82
N ARG A 28 -23.76 -53.37 -27.07
CA ARG A 28 -22.79 -52.85 -26.08
C ARG A 28 -21.63 -52.09 -26.73
N ALA A 29 -21.08 -52.58 -27.84
CA ALA A 29 -19.99 -51.91 -28.56
C ALA A 29 -20.45 -50.60 -29.24
N GLN A 30 -21.69 -50.56 -29.74
CA GLN A 30 -22.30 -49.37 -30.32
C GLN A 30 -22.68 -48.33 -29.24
N SER A 31 -23.07 -48.79 -28.05
CA SER A 31 -23.30 -47.94 -26.87
C SER A 31 -22.00 -47.32 -26.33
N SER A 32 -20.92 -48.11 -26.18
CA SER A 32 -19.64 -47.64 -25.63
C SER A 32 -18.96 -46.60 -26.53
N SER A 33 -19.03 -46.78 -27.85
CA SER A 33 -18.52 -45.79 -28.82
C SER A 33 -19.31 -44.47 -28.80
N THR A 34 -20.62 -44.52 -28.57
CA THR A 34 -21.46 -43.31 -28.46
C THR A 34 -21.20 -42.56 -27.15
N LEU A 35 -20.98 -43.28 -26.05
CA LEU A 35 -20.60 -42.72 -24.75
C LEU A 35 -19.20 -42.07 -24.78
N GLY A 36 -18.21 -42.73 -25.38
CA GLY A 36 -16.88 -42.16 -25.57
C GLY A 36 -16.90 -40.90 -26.42
N ARG A 37 -17.76 -40.86 -27.46
CA ARG A 37 -17.96 -39.67 -28.29
C ARG A 37 -18.61 -38.51 -27.53
N PHE A 38 -19.59 -38.78 -26.65
CA PHE A 38 -20.18 -37.76 -25.77
C PHE A 38 -19.12 -37.13 -24.87
N PHE A 39 -18.42 -37.93 -24.06
CA PHE A 39 -17.41 -37.43 -23.13
C PHE A 39 -16.27 -36.71 -23.86
N GLY A 40 -15.75 -37.30 -24.94
CA GLY A 40 -14.66 -36.70 -25.71
C GLY A 40 -15.02 -35.35 -26.32
N LEU A 41 -16.20 -35.21 -26.93
CA LEU A 41 -16.63 -33.96 -27.57
C LEU A 41 -17.01 -32.88 -26.55
N THR A 42 -17.60 -33.24 -25.41
CA THR A 42 -17.89 -32.27 -24.34
C THR A 42 -16.63 -31.79 -23.64
N THR A 43 -15.66 -32.67 -23.36
CA THR A 43 -14.36 -32.25 -22.82
C THR A 43 -13.60 -31.38 -23.82
N LEU A 44 -13.59 -31.73 -25.11
CA LEU A 44 -12.95 -30.93 -26.14
C LEU A 44 -13.63 -29.55 -26.29
N GLY A 45 -14.95 -29.49 -26.20
CA GLY A 45 -15.69 -28.21 -26.19
C GLY A 45 -15.41 -27.34 -24.96
N ALA A 46 -15.04 -27.95 -23.83
CA ALA A 46 -14.63 -27.23 -22.63
C ALA A 46 -13.19 -26.70 -22.72
N LEU A 47 -12.29 -27.43 -23.38
CA LEU A 47 -10.88 -27.02 -23.58
C LEU A 47 -10.71 -26.00 -24.73
N LEU A 48 -11.43 -26.22 -25.83
CA LEU A 48 -11.37 -25.41 -27.04
C LEU A 48 -12.78 -24.94 -27.40
N PRO A 49 -13.11 -23.67 -27.09
CA PRO A 49 -14.40 -23.07 -27.41
C PRO A 49 -14.85 -23.33 -28.84
N GLY A 50 -16.03 -23.94 -29.00
CA GLY A 50 -16.61 -24.23 -30.32
C GLY A 50 -16.09 -25.48 -31.03
N ALA A 51 -14.98 -26.10 -30.59
CA ALA A 51 -14.46 -27.34 -31.20
C ALA A 51 -15.42 -28.53 -31.04
N GLY A 52 -16.07 -28.65 -29.88
CA GLY A 52 -17.13 -29.64 -29.65
C GLY A 52 -18.34 -29.45 -30.58
N LEU A 53 -18.76 -28.20 -30.82
CA LEU A 53 -19.86 -27.87 -31.73
C LEU A 53 -19.49 -28.10 -33.21
N LEU A 54 -18.25 -27.80 -33.60
CA LEU A 54 -17.71 -28.06 -34.95
C LEU A 54 -17.81 -29.56 -35.28
N LEU A 55 -17.32 -30.41 -34.39
CA LEU A 55 -17.30 -31.87 -34.57
C LEU A 55 -18.67 -32.54 -34.31
N ALA A 56 -19.56 -31.86 -33.61
CA ALA A 56 -20.97 -32.25 -33.46
C ALA A 56 -21.86 -31.79 -34.64
N GLY A 57 -21.28 -31.16 -35.69
CA GLY A 57 -21.97 -30.83 -36.94
C GLY A 57 -22.48 -29.39 -37.07
N ARG A 58 -22.36 -28.55 -36.04
CA ARG A 58 -22.75 -27.12 -36.09
C ARG A 58 -21.59 -26.23 -36.54
N ARG A 59 -21.19 -26.40 -37.80
CA ARG A 59 -19.96 -25.80 -38.36
C ARG A 59 -19.88 -24.27 -38.28
N LYS A 60 -20.97 -23.56 -38.59
CA LYS A 60 -21.00 -22.07 -38.54
C LYS A 60 -20.84 -21.53 -37.12
N LEU A 61 -21.61 -22.07 -36.17
CA LEU A 61 -21.62 -21.66 -34.77
C LEU A 61 -20.32 -22.04 -34.04
N GLY A 62 -19.84 -23.26 -34.23
CA GLY A 62 -18.58 -23.71 -33.64
C GLY A 62 -17.37 -22.96 -34.21
N GLY A 63 -17.36 -22.68 -35.52
CA GLY A 63 -16.29 -21.92 -36.17
C GLY A 63 -16.24 -20.47 -35.70
N ALA A 64 -17.39 -19.81 -35.55
CA ALA A 64 -17.47 -18.44 -35.04
C ALA A 64 -16.95 -18.33 -33.59
N LEU A 65 -17.33 -19.27 -32.72
CA LEU A 65 -16.85 -19.30 -31.33
C LEU A 65 -15.34 -19.56 -31.24
N LEU A 66 -14.81 -20.47 -32.05
CA LEU A 66 -13.38 -20.76 -32.10
C LEU A 66 -12.59 -19.55 -32.63
N ALA A 67 -13.08 -18.90 -33.69
CA ALA A 67 -12.47 -17.71 -34.25
C ALA A 67 -12.44 -16.55 -33.25
N LEU A 68 -13.55 -16.33 -32.53
CA LEU A 68 -13.63 -15.32 -31.48
C LEU A 68 -12.62 -15.62 -30.36
N PHE A 69 -12.52 -16.88 -29.92
CA PHE A 69 -11.55 -17.28 -28.89
C PHE A 69 -10.10 -17.02 -29.32
N VAL A 70 -9.74 -17.38 -30.55
CA VAL A 70 -8.41 -17.11 -31.12
C VAL A 70 -8.14 -15.62 -31.21
N LEU A 71 -9.10 -14.82 -31.68
CA LEU A 71 -8.97 -13.36 -31.74
C LEU A 71 -8.74 -12.74 -30.36
N VAL A 72 -9.43 -13.21 -29.32
CA VAL A 72 -9.21 -12.75 -27.95
C VAL A 72 -7.81 -13.09 -27.46
N ILE A 73 -7.33 -14.32 -27.69
CA ILE A 73 -5.98 -14.73 -27.30
C ILE A 73 -4.93 -13.88 -28.02
N VAL A 74 -5.08 -13.69 -29.33
CA VAL A 74 -4.15 -12.87 -30.14
C VAL A 74 -4.18 -11.42 -29.69
N GLY A 75 -5.36 -10.86 -29.41
CA GLY A 75 -5.49 -9.50 -28.90
C GLY A 75 -4.81 -9.31 -27.54
N VAL A 76 -5.00 -10.25 -26.61
CA VAL A 76 -4.33 -10.24 -25.30
C VAL A 76 -2.82 -10.38 -25.45
N ALA A 77 -2.34 -11.31 -26.27
CA ALA A 77 -0.92 -11.51 -26.54
C ALA A 77 -0.28 -10.29 -27.21
N ALA A 78 -0.96 -9.66 -28.18
CA ALA A 78 -0.51 -8.43 -28.81
C ALA A 78 -0.44 -7.30 -27.78
N THR A 79 -1.43 -7.16 -26.90
CA THR A 79 -1.41 -6.14 -25.84
C THR A 79 -0.20 -6.33 -24.92
N PHE A 80 0.07 -7.56 -24.48
CA PHE A 80 1.24 -7.86 -23.65
C PHE A 80 2.57 -7.68 -24.38
N TYR A 81 2.62 -7.94 -25.69
CA TYR A 81 3.82 -7.72 -26.50
C TYR A 81 4.13 -6.22 -26.66
N TRP A 82 3.11 -5.40 -26.91
CA TRP A 82 3.27 -3.96 -27.14
C TRP A 82 3.53 -3.16 -25.86
N TYR A 83 2.86 -3.50 -24.76
CA TYR A 83 2.96 -2.75 -23.51
C TYR A 83 3.88 -3.40 -22.47
N GLY A 84 4.35 -4.62 -22.71
CA GLY A 84 5.03 -5.41 -21.69
C GLY A 84 4.05 -6.02 -20.67
N VAL A 85 4.36 -7.22 -20.18
CA VAL A 85 3.48 -8.00 -19.29
C VAL A 85 3.16 -7.26 -17.99
N ARG A 86 4.16 -6.58 -17.42
CA ARG A 86 4.05 -5.90 -16.13
C ARG A 86 3.19 -4.63 -16.22
N ASP A 87 3.46 -3.77 -17.18
CA ASP A 87 2.81 -2.46 -17.26
C ASP A 87 1.36 -2.59 -17.73
N ALA A 88 1.08 -3.54 -18.62
CA ALA A 88 -0.29 -3.92 -18.97
C ALA A 88 -1.07 -4.46 -17.75
N ALA A 89 -0.45 -5.31 -16.93
CA ALA A 89 -1.11 -5.85 -15.73
C ALA A 89 -1.40 -4.76 -14.69
N LEU A 90 -0.45 -3.85 -14.46
CA LEU A 90 -0.64 -2.72 -13.55
C LEU A 90 -1.70 -1.73 -14.08
N TYR A 91 -1.69 -1.44 -15.38
CA TYR A 91 -2.69 -0.56 -16.01
C TYR A 91 -4.11 -1.09 -15.86
N VAL A 92 -4.29 -2.41 -16.04
CA VAL A 92 -5.59 -3.07 -15.85
C VAL A 92 -5.99 -3.06 -14.38
N ALA A 93 -5.07 -3.40 -13.47
CA ALA A 93 -5.35 -3.56 -12.04
C ALA A 93 -5.77 -2.25 -11.35
N VAL A 94 -5.19 -1.13 -11.78
CA VAL A 94 -5.35 0.16 -11.11
C VAL A 94 -6.55 0.96 -11.65
N ARG A 95 -7.15 0.54 -12.78
CA ARG A 95 -8.29 1.24 -13.40
C ARG A 95 -9.64 0.52 -13.17
N PRO A 96 -10.50 0.99 -12.25
CA PRO A 96 -11.75 0.33 -11.90
C PRO A 96 -12.70 0.03 -13.07
N ARG A 97 -12.76 0.92 -14.07
CA ARG A 97 -13.60 0.75 -15.26
C ARG A 97 -13.12 -0.38 -16.16
N VAL A 98 -11.80 -0.52 -16.32
CA VAL A 98 -11.20 -1.58 -17.14
C VAL A 98 -11.41 -2.93 -16.47
N VAL A 99 -11.18 -3.02 -15.15
CA VAL A 99 -11.48 -4.22 -14.37
C VAL A 99 -12.95 -4.63 -14.50
N GLN A 100 -13.89 -3.69 -14.37
CA GLN A 100 -15.31 -3.98 -14.52
C GLN A 100 -15.65 -4.52 -15.92
N ALA A 101 -15.13 -3.88 -16.97
CA ALA A 101 -15.33 -4.32 -18.34
C ALA A 101 -14.78 -5.75 -18.56
N LEU A 102 -13.62 -6.07 -17.99
CA LEU A 102 -13.04 -7.41 -18.07
C LEU A 102 -13.82 -8.45 -17.28
N VAL A 103 -14.34 -8.12 -16.09
CA VAL A 103 -15.18 -9.04 -15.31
C VAL A 103 -16.50 -9.32 -16.02
N ILE A 104 -17.16 -8.30 -16.55
CA ILE A 104 -18.41 -8.46 -17.30
C ILE A 104 -18.16 -9.21 -18.61
N GLY A 105 -17.17 -8.76 -19.40
CA GLY A 105 -16.83 -9.38 -20.68
C GLY A 105 -16.35 -10.82 -20.53
N GLY A 106 -15.47 -11.08 -19.56
CA GLY A 106 -15.02 -12.43 -19.22
C GLY A 106 -16.14 -13.33 -18.70
N GLY A 107 -17.02 -12.79 -17.86
CA GLY A 107 -18.22 -13.49 -17.39
C GLY A 107 -19.16 -13.88 -18.52
N LEU A 108 -19.44 -12.97 -19.45
CA LEU A 108 -20.25 -13.23 -20.66
C LEU A 108 -19.58 -14.27 -21.58
N ALA A 109 -18.26 -14.17 -21.77
CA ALA A 109 -17.51 -15.15 -22.55
C ALA A 109 -17.64 -16.55 -21.93
N VAL A 110 -17.41 -16.68 -20.62
CA VAL A 110 -17.49 -17.97 -19.91
C VAL A 110 -18.92 -18.51 -19.87
N ALA A 111 -19.94 -17.65 -19.76
CA ALA A 111 -21.32 -18.05 -19.90
C ALA A 111 -21.62 -18.60 -21.31
N ALA A 112 -21.09 -17.96 -22.36
CA ALA A 112 -21.20 -18.46 -23.73
C ALA A 112 -20.45 -19.80 -23.91
N LEU A 113 -19.29 -19.97 -23.27
CA LEU A 113 -18.55 -21.24 -23.25
C LEU A 113 -19.34 -22.34 -22.57
N ALA A 114 -19.85 -22.10 -21.36
CA ALA A 114 -20.68 -23.04 -20.63
C ALA A 114 -21.94 -23.41 -21.44
N ALA A 115 -22.60 -22.44 -22.07
CA ALA A 115 -23.73 -22.68 -22.97
C ALA A 115 -23.33 -23.56 -24.17
N SER A 116 -22.13 -23.35 -24.73
CA SER A 116 -21.61 -24.18 -25.83
C SER A 116 -21.30 -25.63 -25.40
N VAL A 117 -20.82 -25.83 -24.17
CA VAL A 117 -20.57 -27.15 -23.57
C VAL A 117 -21.90 -27.87 -23.31
N VAL A 118 -22.88 -27.16 -22.73
CA VAL A 118 -24.25 -27.67 -22.53
C VAL A 118 -24.87 -28.05 -23.87
N ALA A 119 -24.78 -27.19 -24.89
CA ALA A 119 -25.30 -27.45 -26.22
C ALA A 119 -24.62 -28.67 -26.87
N THR A 120 -23.29 -28.80 -26.73
CA THR A 120 -22.54 -29.96 -27.23
C THR A 120 -23.00 -31.24 -26.53
N GLY A 121 -23.16 -31.22 -25.20
CA GLY A 121 -23.66 -32.37 -24.44
C GLY A 121 -25.10 -32.74 -24.80
N TRP A 122 -25.95 -31.75 -25.06
CA TRP A 122 -27.33 -31.98 -25.48
C TRP A 122 -27.41 -32.60 -26.88
N ILE A 123 -26.58 -32.14 -27.82
CA ILE A 123 -26.53 -32.65 -29.20
C ILE A 123 -25.90 -34.05 -29.27
N THR A 124 -24.90 -34.33 -28.44
CA THR A 124 -24.14 -35.60 -28.45
C THR A 124 -24.73 -36.66 -27.52
N ARG A 125 -25.79 -36.34 -26.78
CA ARG A 125 -26.49 -37.29 -25.91
C ARG A 125 -27.00 -38.49 -26.72
N ALA A 126 -26.66 -39.68 -26.26
CA ALA A 126 -27.23 -40.92 -26.81
C ALA A 126 -28.74 -41.00 -26.51
N ARG A 127 -29.47 -41.82 -27.29
CA ARG A 127 -30.90 -42.17 -27.06
C ARG A 127 -31.16 -42.54 -25.58
N PRO A 128 -32.38 -42.33 -25.05
CA PRO A 128 -32.64 -42.41 -23.61
C PRO A 128 -32.19 -43.77 -23.03
N GLY A 129 -31.09 -43.74 -22.27
CA GLY A 129 -30.61 -44.87 -21.48
C GLY A 129 -31.28 -44.91 -20.09
N SER A 130 -30.73 -45.73 -19.18
CA SER A 130 -31.21 -45.77 -17.79
C SER A 130 -31.13 -44.39 -17.13
N THR A 131 -32.06 -44.09 -16.22
CA THR A 131 -32.14 -42.82 -15.50
C THR A 131 -30.81 -42.45 -14.84
N ALA A 132 -30.10 -43.46 -14.27
CA ALA A 132 -28.79 -43.29 -13.66
C ALA A 132 -27.71 -42.78 -14.64
N LEU A 133 -27.69 -43.28 -15.88
CA LEU A 133 -26.72 -42.85 -16.89
C LEU A 133 -26.98 -41.39 -17.33
N ASN A 134 -28.26 -41.02 -17.48
CA ASN A 134 -28.65 -39.65 -17.82
C ASN A 134 -28.30 -38.67 -16.71
N ILE A 135 -28.47 -39.07 -15.45
CA ILE A 135 -28.01 -38.30 -14.29
C ILE A 135 -26.48 -38.15 -14.33
N GLY A 136 -25.73 -39.24 -14.55
CA GLY A 136 -24.26 -39.20 -14.65
C GLY A 136 -23.74 -38.26 -15.75
N MET A 137 -24.32 -38.30 -16.94
CA MET A 137 -23.97 -37.37 -18.03
C MET A 137 -24.32 -35.92 -17.71
N SER A 138 -25.44 -35.68 -17.00
CA SER A 138 -25.82 -34.33 -16.55
C SER A 138 -24.84 -33.79 -15.51
N MET A 139 -24.45 -34.62 -14.53
CA MET A 139 -23.45 -34.27 -13.53
C MET A 139 -22.09 -33.97 -14.17
N PHE A 140 -21.69 -34.73 -15.18
CA PHE A 140 -20.45 -34.47 -15.91
C PHE A 140 -20.43 -33.11 -16.61
N VAL A 141 -21.50 -32.76 -17.33
CA VAL A 141 -21.63 -31.45 -17.97
C VAL A 141 -21.68 -30.34 -16.91
N GLY A 142 -22.41 -30.56 -15.81
CA GLY A 142 -22.45 -29.64 -14.67
C GLY A 142 -21.07 -29.41 -14.05
N LEU A 143 -20.27 -30.46 -13.89
CA LEU A 143 -18.89 -30.39 -13.40
C LEU A 143 -18.00 -29.55 -14.33
N LEU A 144 -18.04 -29.82 -15.65
CA LEU A 144 -17.26 -29.04 -16.63
C LEU A 144 -17.65 -27.56 -16.63
N CYS A 145 -18.96 -27.25 -16.60
CA CYS A 145 -19.42 -25.87 -16.45
C CYS A 145 -18.96 -25.27 -15.12
N GLY A 146 -18.99 -26.03 -14.02
CA GLY A 146 -18.47 -25.60 -12.72
C GLY A 146 -17.00 -25.24 -12.76
N VAL A 147 -16.16 -26.07 -13.40
CA VAL A 147 -14.72 -25.83 -13.57
C VAL A 147 -14.45 -24.58 -14.43
N LEU A 148 -15.28 -24.29 -15.43
CA LEU A 148 -15.16 -23.09 -16.26
C LEU A 148 -15.63 -21.81 -15.53
N ILE A 149 -16.75 -21.89 -14.81
CA ILE A 149 -17.40 -20.74 -14.18
C ILE A 149 -16.68 -20.34 -12.88
N THR A 150 -16.26 -21.31 -12.06
CA THR A 150 -15.72 -21.07 -10.72
C THR A 150 -14.54 -20.10 -10.71
N PRO A 151 -13.47 -20.28 -11.52
CA PRO A 151 -12.34 -19.35 -11.55
C PRO A 151 -12.76 -17.92 -11.91
N THR A 152 -13.72 -17.78 -12.84
CA THR A 152 -14.22 -16.48 -13.30
C THR A 152 -15.06 -15.79 -12.23
N VAL A 153 -15.88 -16.54 -11.49
CA VAL A 153 -16.63 -16.02 -10.34
C VAL A 153 -15.69 -15.61 -9.22
N LEU A 154 -14.65 -16.41 -8.93
CA LEU A 154 -13.63 -16.06 -7.93
C LEU A 154 -12.88 -14.78 -8.35
N ALA A 155 -12.42 -14.70 -9.60
CA ALA A 155 -11.73 -13.54 -10.15
C ALA A 155 -12.64 -12.29 -10.13
N GLY A 156 -13.90 -12.44 -10.54
CA GLY A 156 -14.90 -11.36 -10.51
C GLY A 156 -15.19 -10.86 -9.11
N ARG A 157 -15.37 -11.76 -8.14
CA ARG A 157 -15.54 -11.40 -6.73
C ARG A 157 -14.31 -10.67 -6.20
N TYR A 158 -13.11 -11.17 -6.47
CA TYR A 158 -11.86 -10.56 -6.05
C TYR A 158 -11.69 -9.15 -6.65
N ALA A 159 -11.99 -9.00 -7.94
CA ALA A 159 -11.96 -7.74 -8.66
C ALA A 159 -12.97 -6.71 -8.11
N LEU A 160 -14.20 -7.14 -7.78
CA LEU A 160 -15.22 -6.27 -7.20
C LEU A 160 -14.84 -5.82 -5.77
N ILE A 161 -14.32 -6.73 -4.94
CA ILE A 161 -13.84 -6.40 -3.59
C ILE A 161 -12.68 -5.41 -3.68
N SER A 162 -11.70 -5.68 -4.55
CA SER A 162 -10.55 -4.80 -4.76
C SER A 162 -10.99 -3.42 -5.23
N ARG A 163 -11.95 -3.34 -6.16
CA ARG A 163 -12.50 -2.08 -6.65
C ARG A 163 -13.21 -1.31 -5.54
N ASP A 164 -14.18 -1.90 -4.86
CA ASP A 164 -15.00 -1.22 -3.85
C ASP A 164 -14.12 -0.59 -2.78
N ALA A 165 -13.09 -1.33 -2.38
CA ALA A 165 -12.14 -0.86 -1.42
C ALA A 165 -11.17 0.21 -1.95
N VAL A 166 -10.65 0.11 -3.18
CA VAL A 166 -9.88 1.19 -3.81
C VAL A 166 -10.74 2.46 -3.89
N THR A 167 -12.01 2.34 -4.26
CA THR A 167 -12.92 3.48 -4.29
C THR A 167 -13.23 4.04 -2.91
N ARG A 168 -13.19 3.23 -1.84
CA ARG A 168 -13.40 3.71 -0.46
C ARG A 168 -12.19 4.43 0.11
N ILE A 169 -10.97 3.98 -0.19
CA ILE A 169 -9.74 4.62 0.29
C ILE A 169 -9.39 5.85 -0.54
N PHE A 170 -9.51 5.76 -1.87
CA PHE A 170 -9.01 6.78 -2.81
C PHE A 170 -10.11 7.50 -3.61
N GLY A 171 -11.36 7.02 -3.59
CA GLY A 171 -12.45 7.52 -4.46
C GLY A 171 -13.57 8.27 -3.73
N VAL A 172 -13.67 8.09 -2.42
CA VAL A 172 -14.39 8.97 -1.49
C VAL A 172 -13.34 9.34 -0.45
N SER A 173 -12.50 10.31 -0.78
CA SER A 173 -11.58 10.88 0.19
C SER A 173 -12.43 11.43 1.34
N ASN A 174 -12.50 10.69 2.45
CA ASN A 174 -13.10 11.17 3.70
C ASN A 174 -12.29 12.34 4.31
N LEU A 175 -11.15 12.66 3.69
CA LEU A 175 -10.35 13.84 3.93
C LEU A 175 -10.44 14.73 2.70
N LYS A 176 -10.88 15.97 2.90
CA LYS A 176 -10.72 17.03 1.92
C LYS A 176 -9.45 17.80 2.31
N PRO A 177 -8.31 17.55 1.63
CA PRO A 177 -7.12 18.35 1.87
C PRO A 177 -7.34 19.78 1.36
N ARG A 178 -6.37 20.65 1.66
CA ARG A 178 -6.30 21.99 1.09
C ARG A 178 -6.28 21.92 -0.44
N ASP A 179 -7.09 22.74 -1.12
CA ASP A 179 -7.02 22.88 -2.57
C ASP A 179 -5.84 23.78 -2.96
N THR A 180 -4.73 23.16 -3.36
CA THR A 180 -3.53 23.83 -3.86
C THR A 180 -3.50 23.98 -5.38
N GLY A 181 -4.52 23.48 -6.10
CA GLY A 181 -4.51 23.33 -7.55
C GLY A 181 -3.56 22.23 -8.08
N ARG A 182 -2.53 21.84 -7.32
CA ARG A 182 -1.57 20.77 -7.72
C ARG A 182 -2.20 19.39 -7.77
N SER A 183 -3.24 19.11 -7.00
CA SER A 183 -3.94 17.81 -7.06
C SER A 183 -4.51 17.51 -8.46
N GLN A 184 -5.06 18.53 -9.14
CA GLN A 184 -5.55 18.39 -10.51
C GLN A 184 -4.41 18.21 -11.52
N GLU A 185 -3.27 18.83 -11.26
CA GLU A 185 -2.08 18.66 -12.10
C GLU A 185 -1.48 17.26 -11.97
N LEU A 186 -1.44 16.70 -10.76
CA LEU A 186 -1.01 15.32 -10.47
C LEU A 186 -1.91 14.25 -11.09
N ALA A 187 -3.18 14.58 -11.38
CA ALA A 187 -4.09 13.68 -12.07
C ALA A 187 -3.82 13.57 -13.58
N LYS A 188 -2.97 14.43 -14.16
CA LYS A 188 -2.67 14.42 -15.59
C LYS A 188 -1.69 13.28 -15.94
N PRO A 189 -1.83 12.65 -17.12
CA PRO A 189 -0.94 11.55 -17.54
C PRO A 189 0.54 11.92 -17.65
N ASP A 190 0.85 13.20 -17.91
CA ASP A 190 2.18 13.76 -18.10
C ASP A 190 2.74 14.45 -16.84
N ALA A 191 2.06 14.34 -15.70
CA ALA A 191 2.42 15.03 -14.47
C ALA A 191 3.86 14.75 -14.00
N LEU A 192 4.36 13.50 -14.16
CA LEU A 192 5.75 13.15 -13.83
C LEU A 192 6.81 13.84 -14.70
N GLN A 193 6.43 14.45 -15.83
CA GLN A 193 7.33 15.21 -16.71
C GLN A 193 7.36 16.70 -16.35
N ASN A 194 6.24 17.24 -15.88
CA ASN A 194 6.07 18.67 -15.62
C ASN A 194 6.34 19.05 -14.16
N ILE A 195 6.16 18.10 -13.24
CA ILE A 195 6.38 18.31 -11.82
C ILE A 195 7.73 17.68 -11.46
N PRO A 196 8.77 18.45 -11.13
CA PRO A 196 10.11 17.90 -10.84
C PRO A 196 10.15 17.13 -9.52
N ARG A 197 9.32 17.53 -8.55
CA ARG A 197 9.26 16.90 -7.22
C ARG A 197 7.83 16.82 -6.69
N ILE A 198 7.53 15.67 -6.09
CA ILE A 198 6.27 15.41 -5.38
C ILE A 198 6.56 15.21 -3.89
N THR A 199 5.75 15.80 -3.03
CA THR A 199 5.92 15.81 -1.58
C THR A 199 4.75 15.14 -0.88
N VAL A 200 5.04 14.13 -0.07
CA VAL A 200 4.02 13.40 0.68
C VAL A 200 4.22 13.60 2.18
N LEU A 201 3.19 14.12 2.84
CA LEU A 201 3.12 14.14 4.29
C LEU A 201 2.64 12.76 4.80
N LEU A 202 3.41 12.16 5.68
CA LEU A 202 3.15 10.87 6.30
C LEU A 202 2.89 11.08 7.79
N LEU A 203 1.64 10.88 8.20
CA LEU A 203 1.18 11.05 9.57
C LEU A 203 0.94 9.70 10.23
N GLY A 204 1.62 9.44 11.34
CA GLY A 204 1.33 8.33 12.24
C GLY A 204 0.53 8.81 13.43
N THR A 205 -0.63 8.19 13.68
CA THR A 205 -1.54 8.58 14.76
C THR A 205 -1.62 7.52 15.86
N ASP A 206 -1.77 7.97 17.11
CA ASP A 206 -2.06 7.11 18.28
C ASP A 206 -3.58 7.05 18.54
N ALA A 207 -4.36 6.95 17.45
CA ALA A 207 -5.81 6.78 17.55
C ALA A 207 -6.13 5.35 18.03
N TYR A 208 -6.92 5.24 19.10
CA TYR A 208 -7.41 3.97 19.63
C TYR A 208 -8.94 4.07 19.77
N PRO A 209 -9.71 2.99 19.58
CA PRO A 209 -11.17 3.03 19.72
C PRO A 209 -11.66 3.65 21.04
N ASP A 210 -10.87 3.52 22.10
CA ASP A 210 -11.20 3.96 23.46
C ASP A 210 -10.60 5.35 23.83
N ARG A 211 -10.01 6.07 22.89
CA ARG A 211 -9.45 7.42 23.12
C ARG A 211 -10.11 8.45 22.22
N PRO A 212 -10.83 9.45 22.77
CA PRO A 212 -11.32 10.56 21.98
C PRO A 212 -10.15 11.43 21.52
N GLY A 213 -10.09 11.70 20.22
CA GLY A 213 -9.11 12.59 19.59
C GLY A 213 -7.90 11.89 18.96
N ILE A 214 -7.33 12.52 17.94
CA ILE A 214 -6.11 12.07 17.26
C ILE A 214 -4.90 12.85 17.78
N ARG A 215 -3.81 12.15 18.09
CA ARG A 215 -2.48 12.75 18.28
C ARG A 215 -1.55 12.33 17.16
N THR A 216 -0.93 13.30 16.49
CA THR A 216 0.08 13.07 15.46
C THR A 216 1.44 12.90 16.13
N ASP A 217 1.79 11.65 16.44
CA ASP A 217 3.03 11.32 17.14
C ASP A 217 4.22 11.08 16.18
N SER A 218 3.91 10.81 14.92
CA SER A 218 4.90 10.66 13.84
C SER A 218 4.51 11.59 12.71
N MET A 219 5.40 12.50 12.34
CA MET A 219 5.22 13.43 11.24
C MET A 219 6.48 13.34 10.37
N MET A 220 6.33 12.89 9.14
CA MET A 220 7.43 12.78 8.19
C MET A 220 7.00 13.33 6.84
N VAL A 221 7.91 13.99 6.12
CA VAL A 221 7.66 14.42 4.74
C VAL A 221 8.64 13.71 3.82
N ALA A 222 8.11 13.08 2.78
CA ALA A 222 8.89 12.47 1.71
C ALA A 222 8.87 13.40 0.50
N SER A 223 10.01 14.03 0.17
CA SER A 223 10.17 14.76 -1.09
C SER A 223 10.84 13.87 -2.12
N ILE A 224 10.11 13.53 -3.18
CA ILE A 224 10.46 12.55 -4.19
C ILE A 224 10.75 13.27 -5.51
N ASP A 225 11.96 13.09 -6.03
CA ASP A 225 12.33 13.48 -7.39
C ASP A 225 11.58 12.61 -8.39
N THR A 226 10.75 13.21 -9.25
CA THR A 226 9.87 12.45 -10.14
C THR A 226 10.65 11.73 -11.22
N ALA A 227 11.76 12.28 -11.71
CA ALA A 227 12.58 11.69 -12.75
C ALA A 227 13.34 10.45 -12.28
N THR A 228 13.97 10.54 -11.10
CA THR A 228 14.90 9.52 -10.59
C THR A 228 14.30 8.62 -9.51
N GLY A 229 13.23 9.06 -8.84
CA GLY A 229 12.71 8.42 -7.63
C GLY A 229 13.54 8.68 -6.38
N ASN A 230 14.61 9.49 -6.46
CA ASN A 230 15.41 9.84 -5.30
C ASN A 230 14.54 10.56 -4.26
N THR A 231 14.51 10.03 -3.05
CA THR A 231 13.61 10.47 -1.98
C THR A 231 14.41 11.07 -0.84
N THR A 232 14.00 12.21 -0.32
CA THR A 232 14.52 12.79 0.92
C THR A 232 13.43 12.76 1.98
N LEU A 233 13.69 12.06 3.08
CA LEU A 233 12.78 11.93 4.22
C LEU A 233 13.13 12.96 5.30
N PHE A 234 12.20 13.87 5.57
CA PHE A 234 12.28 14.85 6.65
C PHE A 234 11.49 14.35 7.86
N GLY A 235 12.15 14.13 8.99
CA GLY A 235 11.46 13.77 10.24
C GLY A 235 11.14 15.02 11.04
N ILE A 236 9.85 15.32 11.26
CA ILE A 236 9.40 16.51 12.00
C ILE A 236 9.22 16.15 13.48
N PRO A 237 9.85 16.88 14.41
CA PRO A 237 9.75 16.59 15.82
C PRO A 237 8.36 16.92 16.34
N ARG A 238 7.74 15.96 17.03
CA ARG A 238 6.38 16.13 17.57
C ARG A 238 6.28 17.23 18.64
N ASN A 239 7.39 17.55 19.28
CA ASN A 239 7.54 18.60 20.29
C ASN A 239 8.01 19.93 19.71
N LEU A 240 7.96 20.11 18.37
CA LEU A 240 8.23 21.40 17.75
C LEU A 240 7.34 22.49 18.38
N ASN A 241 7.99 23.59 18.75
CA ASN A 241 7.40 24.79 19.30
C ASN A 241 7.78 25.98 18.42
N GLY A 242 7.05 27.08 18.54
CA GLY A 242 7.33 28.28 17.74
C GLY A 242 7.07 28.08 16.26
N TRP A 243 6.20 27.13 15.90
CA TRP A 243 5.71 26.95 14.54
C TRP A 243 4.75 28.08 14.14
N THR A 244 4.69 28.40 12.85
CA THR A 244 3.90 29.52 12.32
C THR A 244 2.44 29.14 12.12
N ILE A 245 1.55 30.13 12.25
CA ILE A 245 0.15 30.02 11.81
C ILE A 245 -0.08 31.11 10.79
N ARG A 246 -0.66 30.77 9.64
CA ARG A 246 -0.94 31.78 8.63
C ARG A 246 -1.98 32.77 9.13
N PRO A 247 -1.82 34.09 8.88
CA PRO A 247 -2.76 35.10 9.37
C PRO A 247 -4.21 34.90 8.89
N THR A 248 -4.38 34.23 7.75
CA THR A 248 -5.69 33.91 7.18
C THR A 248 -6.38 32.72 7.85
N SER A 249 -5.66 31.93 8.64
CA SER A 249 -6.21 30.77 9.35
C SER A 249 -7.15 31.23 10.48
N PRO A 250 -8.32 30.59 10.66
CA PRO A 250 -9.16 30.80 11.83
C PRO A 250 -8.42 30.54 13.16
N MET A 251 -7.41 29.67 13.14
CA MET A 251 -6.60 29.33 14.30
C MET A 251 -5.73 30.49 14.78
N ALA A 252 -5.43 31.47 13.94
CA ALA A 252 -4.62 32.64 14.33
C ALA A 252 -5.23 33.39 15.53
N LYS A 253 -6.57 33.38 15.66
CA LYS A 253 -7.28 34.00 16.79
C LYS A 253 -7.08 33.26 18.12
N LEU A 254 -6.83 31.96 18.07
CA LEU A 254 -6.62 31.11 19.26
C LEU A 254 -5.18 31.14 19.77
N PHE A 255 -4.25 31.63 18.95
CA PHE A 255 -2.83 31.76 19.29
C PHE A 255 -2.34 33.21 19.14
N PRO A 256 -2.96 34.18 19.85
CA PRO A 256 -2.64 35.60 19.66
C PRO A 256 -1.21 35.98 20.07
N TYR A 257 -0.59 35.18 20.95
CA TYR A 257 0.79 35.35 21.40
C TYR A 257 1.76 34.34 20.77
N GLY A 258 1.32 33.66 19.69
CA GLY A 258 2.07 32.62 19.00
C GLY A 258 2.01 31.26 19.67
N THR A 259 2.93 30.40 19.26
CA THR A 259 2.91 28.94 19.51
C THR A 259 4.04 28.50 20.44
N ARG A 260 4.48 29.42 21.31
CA ARG A 260 5.57 29.22 22.28
C ARG A 260 5.03 29.09 23.71
N CYS A 261 4.03 28.23 23.89
CA CYS A 261 3.36 28.01 25.18
C CYS A 261 3.77 26.70 25.88
N GLY A 262 4.96 26.18 25.58
CA GLY A 262 5.46 24.96 26.21
C GLY A 262 4.74 23.69 25.70
N PRO A 263 4.52 22.67 26.55
CA PRO A 263 3.94 21.40 26.13
C PRO A 263 2.56 21.49 25.48
N ASP A 264 1.76 22.50 25.87
CA ASP A 264 0.43 22.71 25.30
C ASP A 264 0.49 23.11 23.81
N CYS A 265 1.57 23.77 23.39
CA CYS A 265 1.78 24.21 22.01
C CYS A 265 2.66 23.25 21.20
N TRP A 266 3.04 22.09 21.73
CA TRP A 266 3.74 21.10 20.91
C TRP A 266 2.91 20.75 19.67
N LEU A 267 3.56 20.69 18.51
CA LEU A 267 2.91 20.44 17.23
C LEU A 267 2.01 19.18 17.24
N THR A 268 2.38 18.16 18.01
CA THR A 268 1.58 16.93 18.22
C THR A 268 0.15 17.19 18.72
N ASN A 269 -0.06 18.27 19.47
CA ASN A 269 -1.35 18.65 20.04
C ASN A 269 -2.17 19.54 19.10
N TYR A 270 -1.56 20.04 18.02
CA TYR A 270 -2.20 21.01 17.13
C TYR A 270 -3.41 20.42 16.41
N TRP A 271 -3.28 19.19 15.90
CA TRP A 271 -4.37 18.46 15.25
C TRP A 271 -5.64 18.45 16.10
N ARG A 272 -5.54 17.97 17.34
CA ARG A 272 -6.66 17.91 18.29
C ARG A 272 -7.27 19.28 18.54
N ARG A 273 -6.44 20.32 18.68
CA ARG A 273 -6.91 21.69 18.90
C ARG A 273 -7.73 22.22 17.72
N VAL A 274 -7.31 21.90 16.49
CA VAL A 274 -8.08 22.27 15.29
C VAL A 274 -9.38 21.48 15.22
N GLU A 275 -9.37 20.17 15.50
CA GLU A 275 -10.60 19.36 15.55
C GLU A 275 -11.61 19.91 16.56
N GLU A 276 -11.15 20.29 17.76
CA GLU A 276 -11.97 20.89 18.81
C GLU A 276 -12.59 22.21 18.35
N GLN A 277 -11.78 23.08 17.72
CA GLN A 277 -12.27 24.35 17.20
C GLN A 277 -13.25 24.16 16.03
N ALA A 278 -12.95 23.26 15.09
CA ALA A 278 -13.82 22.97 13.95
C ALA A 278 -15.15 22.33 14.39
N THR A 279 -15.13 21.55 15.46
CA THR A 279 -16.35 21.00 16.08
C THR A 279 -17.16 22.10 16.78
N ALA A 280 -16.50 22.98 17.52
CA ALA A 280 -17.15 24.07 18.25
C ALA A 280 -17.66 25.20 17.35
N ARG A 281 -16.96 25.46 16.23
CA ARG A 281 -17.27 26.53 15.26
C ARG A 281 -17.10 26.03 13.82
N PRO A 282 -18.04 25.22 13.31
CA PRO A 282 -17.97 24.72 11.94
C PRO A 282 -17.93 25.82 10.87
N ALA A 283 -18.51 26.99 11.15
CA ALA A 283 -18.52 28.14 10.25
C ALA A 283 -17.11 28.72 9.97
N ASP A 284 -16.15 28.50 10.88
CA ASP A 284 -14.76 28.93 10.68
C ASP A 284 -14.04 28.08 9.63
N PHE A 285 -14.53 26.85 9.35
CA PHE A 285 -13.91 25.90 8.41
C PHE A 285 -14.90 25.43 7.33
N PRO A 286 -15.33 26.33 6.42
CA PRO A 286 -16.34 25.99 5.43
C PRO A 286 -15.89 24.83 4.53
N GLY A 287 -16.78 23.86 4.33
CA GLY A 287 -16.55 22.73 3.42
C GLY A 287 -15.66 21.61 3.96
N HIS A 288 -15.10 21.75 5.16
CA HIS A 288 -14.25 20.77 5.82
C HIS A 288 -14.96 20.20 7.07
N ASP A 289 -14.94 18.87 7.22
CA ASP A 289 -15.20 18.27 8.52
C ASP A 289 -14.01 18.55 9.48
N PRO A 290 -14.14 18.29 10.80
CA PRO A 290 -13.08 18.58 11.76
C PRO A 290 -11.72 17.93 11.45
N ARG A 291 -11.71 16.71 10.89
CA ARG A 291 -10.47 16.00 10.53
C ARG A 291 -9.83 16.62 9.29
N SER A 292 -10.63 16.95 8.29
CA SER A 292 -10.19 17.64 7.07
C SER A 292 -9.63 19.03 7.40
N ALA A 293 -10.25 19.76 8.33
CA ALA A 293 -9.75 21.04 8.82
C ALA A 293 -8.40 20.89 9.54
N ALA A 294 -8.28 19.90 10.44
CA ALA A 294 -7.03 19.61 11.14
C ALA A 294 -5.90 19.19 10.19
N LEU A 295 -6.22 18.42 9.16
CA LEU A 295 -5.27 18.07 8.11
C LEU A 295 -4.76 19.29 7.35
N ALA A 296 -5.66 20.16 6.90
CA ALA A 296 -5.29 21.36 6.14
C ALA A 296 -4.37 22.25 6.98
N GLU A 297 -4.78 22.59 8.20
CA GLU A 297 -4.00 23.43 9.12
C GLU A 297 -2.64 22.80 9.50
N LEU A 298 -2.58 21.50 9.77
CA LEU A 298 -1.29 20.86 10.08
C LEU A 298 -0.36 20.81 8.86
N SER A 299 -0.91 20.53 7.67
CA SER A 299 -0.13 20.53 6.42
C SER A 299 0.42 21.92 6.15
N ASP A 300 -0.34 22.96 6.46
CA ASP A 300 0.06 24.36 6.33
C ASP A 300 1.23 24.74 7.24
N VAL A 301 1.21 24.27 8.48
CA VAL A 301 2.32 24.47 9.41
C VAL A 301 3.58 23.76 8.91
N ILE A 302 3.44 22.55 8.35
CA ILE A 302 4.56 21.77 7.84
C ILE A 302 5.10 22.33 6.52
N ASP A 303 4.23 22.81 5.64
CA ASP A 303 4.55 23.58 4.42
C ASP A 303 5.48 24.74 4.80
N ASP A 304 5.03 25.59 5.72
CA ASP A 304 5.74 26.78 6.16
C ASP A 304 7.08 26.39 6.82
N PHE A 305 7.09 25.35 7.65
CA PHE A 305 8.30 24.89 8.33
C PHE A 305 9.37 24.39 7.36
N LEU A 306 9.00 23.60 6.35
CA LEU A 306 9.96 23.03 5.40
C LEU A 306 10.27 23.95 4.22
N GLY A 307 9.39 24.90 3.91
CA GLY A 307 9.47 25.68 2.67
C GLY A 307 9.17 24.85 1.43
N LEU A 308 8.42 23.75 1.58
CA LEU A 308 8.02 22.86 0.51
C LEU A 308 6.50 22.74 0.50
N PRO A 309 5.82 22.90 -0.64
CA PRO A 309 4.39 22.61 -0.71
C PRO A 309 4.17 21.12 -0.48
N ILE A 310 3.20 20.70 0.32
CA ILE A 310 2.73 19.31 0.47
C ILE A 310 1.68 19.03 -0.61
N ASP A 311 1.91 17.97 -1.40
CA ASP A 311 1.03 17.55 -2.49
C ASP A 311 -0.07 16.60 -2.05
N ASN A 312 0.33 15.62 -1.24
CA ASN A 312 -0.53 14.56 -0.77
C ASN A 312 -0.21 14.22 0.68
N THR A 313 -1.20 13.69 1.38
CA THR A 313 -1.07 13.20 2.75
C THR A 313 -1.55 11.77 2.87
N VAL A 314 -0.82 10.99 3.66
CA VAL A 314 -1.21 9.66 4.11
C VAL A 314 -1.18 9.64 5.64
N ILE A 315 -2.32 9.31 6.23
CA ILE A 315 -2.51 9.15 7.66
C ILE A 315 -2.67 7.66 7.93
N VAL A 316 -1.89 7.14 8.88
CA VAL A 316 -1.92 5.74 9.27
C VAL A 316 -1.97 5.68 10.79
N ASP A 317 -2.94 4.95 11.34
CA ASP A 317 -2.93 4.64 12.77
C ASP A 317 -2.09 3.39 13.07
N ILE A 318 -1.92 3.08 14.35
CA ILE A 318 -1.11 1.94 14.80
C ILE A 318 -1.60 0.59 14.26
N ARG A 319 -2.92 0.38 14.16
CA ARG A 319 -3.50 -0.86 13.65
C ARG A 319 -3.31 -0.95 12.13
N GLY A 320 -3.53 0.15 11.43
CA GLY A 320 -3.31 0.29 9.99
C GLY A 320 -1.85 0.02 9.63
N PHE A 321 -0.91 0.56 10.41
CA PHE A 321 0.51 0.31 10.21
C PHE A 321 0.88 -1.17 10.39
N SER A 322 0.41 -1.79 11.48
CA SER A 322 0.70 -3.21 11.76
C SER A 322 0.16 -4.11 10.63
N ALA A 323 -1.09 -3.88 10.21
CA ALA A 323 -1.69 -4.65 9.14
C ALA A 323 -1.04 -4.40 7.78
N LEU A 324 -0.55 -3.18 7.52
CA LEU A 324 0.21 -2.89 6.30
C LEU A 324 1.49 -3.73 6.23
N VAL A 325 2.24 -3.82 7.34
CA VAL A 325 3.44 -4.65 7.43
C VAL A 325 3.11 -6.14 7.22
N ASP A 326 2.06 -6.64 7.86
CA ASP A 326 1.64 -8.04 7.69
C ASP A 326 1.20 -8.33 6.24
N ALA A 327 0.51 -7.38 5.60
CA ALA A 327 0.02 -7.54 4.24
C ALA A 327 1.14 -7.58 3.20
N VAL A 328 2.27 -6.89 3.44
CA VAL A 328 3.44 -6.97 2.55
C VAL A 328 4.31 -8.20 2.82
N GLY A 329 3.95 -9.01 3.83
CA GLY A 329 4.65 -10.23 4.20
C GLY A 329 5.75 -10.03 5.23
N GLY A 330 5.66 -8.98 6.06
CA GLY A 330 6.67 -8.60 7.04
C GLY A 330 7.73 -7.66 6.47
N VAL A 331 8.68 -7.26 7.32
CA VAL A 331 9.74 -6.32 6.95
C VAL A 331 11.07 -6.71 7.59
N ASP A 332 12.11 -6.79 6.76
CA ASP A 332 13.48 -7.01 7.22
C ASP A 332 14.12 -5.71 7.72
N VAL A 333 14.56 -5.69 8.97
CA VAL A 333 15.24 -4.55 9.62
C VAL A 333 16.45 -5.05 10.40
N THR A 334 17.54 -4.30 10.37
CA THR A 334 18.68 -4.54 11.26
C THR A 334 18.49 -3.73 12.54
N VAL A 335 18.40 -4.41 13.67
CA VAL A 335 18.19 -3.80 14.98
C VAL A 335 19.56 -3.52 15.60
N LYS A 336 19.86 -2.24 15.87
CA LYS A 336 21.16 -1.82 16.44
C LYS A 336 21.31 -2.14 17.93
N GLU A 337 20.22 -2.06 18.68
CA GLU A 337 20.22 -2.16 20.13
C GLU A 337 18.96 -2.87 20.62
N ARG A 338 19.02 -3.45 21.82
CA ARG A 338 17.91 -4.22 22.38
C ARG A 338 16.74 -3.30 22.76
N LEU A 339 15.54 -3.56 22.25
CA LEU A 339 14.37 -2.70 22.48
C LEU A 339 13.27 -3.42 23.26
N PRO A 340 12.69 -2.79 24.30
CA PRO A 340 11.57 -3.36 25.01
C PRO A 340 10.29 -3.25 24.17
N LYS A 341 9.48 -4.31 24.23
CA LYS A 341 8.04 -4.30 23.91
C LYS A 341 7.30 -3.95 25.20
N GLY A 342 6.44 -2.93 25.15
CA GLY A 342 5.84 -2.34 26.35
C GLY A 342 6.81 -1.39 27.07
N GLY A 343 6.68 -1.36 28.39
CA GLY A 343 7.42 -0.47 29.27
C GLY A 343 6.63 0.79 29.60
N LYS A 344 6.39 1.00 30.89
CA LYS A 344 5.83 2.24 31.46
C LYS A 344 6.89 2.83 32.38
N LEU A 345 7.01 4.15 32.39
CA LEU A 345 7.87 4.85 33.33
C LEU A 345 7.04 5.32 34.54
N ASN A 346 7.60 5.23 35.73
CA ASN A 346 7.05 5.89 36.91
C ASN A 346 7.38 7.41 36.89
N GLU A 347 6.89 8.16 37.87
CA GLU A 347 7.16 9.61 37.97
C GLU A 347 8.66 9.94 38.10
N ALA A 348 9.45 9.00 38.64
CA ALA A 348 10.91 9.11 38.73
C ALA A 348 11.65 8.74 37.42
N GLY A 349 10.93 8.46 36.33
CA GLY A 349 11.52 8.08 35.04
C GLY A 349 12.08 6.66 35.00
N GLN A 350 11.78 5.82 35.99
CA GLN A 350 12.22 4.43 36.07
C GLN A 350 11.18 3.49 35.46
N ILE A 351 11.66 2.41 34.84
CA ILE A 351 10.78 1.39 34.26
C ILE A 351 10.01 0.69 35.37
N ILE A 352 8.68 0.69 35.28
CA ILE A 352 7.81 -0.02 36.21
C ILE A 352 8.06 -1.53 36.05
N PRO A 353 8.40 -2.26 37.13
CA PRO A 353 8.60 -3.70 37.07
C PRO A 353 7.40 -4.43 36.45
N GLY A 354 7.67 -5.37 35.55
CA GLY A 354 6.63 -6.14 34.84
C GLY A 354 5.90 -5.39 33.71
N SER A 355 6.22 -4.11 33.45
CA SER A 355 5.60 -3.36 32.34
C SER A 355 6.18 -3.69 30.96
N ILE A 356 7.36 -4.30 30.91
CA ILE A 356 7.96 -4.84 29.68
C ILE A 356 7.41 -6.25 29.46
N THR A 357 6.80 -6.48 28.30
CA THR A 357 6.15 -7.75 27.95
C THR A 357 7.00 -8.60 27.01
N GLY A 358 8.09 -8.06 26.47
CA GLY A 358 9.02 -8.78 25.60
C GLY A 358 10.14 -7.89 25.10
N TRP A 359 11.01 -8.45 24.26
CA TRP A 359 12.17 -7.75 23.72
C TRP A 359 12.29 -7.95 22.21
N ILE A 360 12.91 -6.97 21.55
CA ILE A 360 13.42 -7.05 20.19
C ILE A 360 14.93 -7.05 20.30
N GLU A 361 15.54 -8.19 19.99
CA GLU A 361 17.00 -8.37 20.10
C GLU A 361 17.79 -7.65 18.99
N PRO A 362 19.05 -7.27 19.24
CA PRO A 362 19.93 -6.75 18.19
C PRO A 362 20.16 -7.76 17.06
N GLY A 363 20.45 -7.27 15.86
CA GLY A 363 20.75 -8.06 14.66
C GLY A 363 19.67 -7.99 13.57
N ARG A 364 19.87 -8.75 12.50
CA ARG A 364 18.91 -8.82 11.39
C ARG A 364 17.65 -9.55 11.84
N GLN A 365 16.50 -8.90 11.69
CA GLN A 365 15.22 -9.48 12.03
C GLN A 365 14.21 -9.28 10.90
N HIS A 366 13.42 -10.32 10.68
CA HIS A 366 12.20 -10.23 9.89
C HIS A 366 11.04 -9.97 10.84
N MET A 367 10.41 -8.80 10.73
CA MET A 367 9.38 -8.34 11.66
C MET A 367 7.99 -8.47 11.06
N ASP A 368 7.08 -9.08 11.82
CA ASP A 368 5.64 -8.96 11.61
C ASP A 368 5.14 -7.57 12.04
N GLY A 369 3.88 -7.26 11.76
CA GLY A 369 3.25 -5.98 12.09
C GLY A 369 3.32 -5.65 13.57
N TYR A 370 3.13 -6.64 14.44
CA TYR A 370 3.23 -6.47 15.88
C TYR A 370 4.64 -6.06 16.32
N THR A 371 5.68 -6.73 15.82
CA THR A 371 7.07 -6.44 16.16
C THR A 371 7.54 -5.14 15.53
N ALA A 372 7.17 -4.86 14.28
CA ALA A 372 7.45 -3.60 13.58
C ALA A 372 6.82 -2.40 14.29
N MET A 373 5.60 -2.55 14.81
CA MET A 373 4.94 -1.53 15.64
C MET A 373 5.76 -1.24 16.90
N TRP A 374 6.20 -2.28 17.63
CA TRP A 374 7.01 -2.06 18.82
C TRP A 374 8.37 -1.44 18.50
N TYR A 375 9.02 -1.85 17.41
CA TYR A 375 10.27 -1.26 16.94
C TYR A 375 10.14 0.26 16.71
N THR A 376 9.05 0.70 16.07
CA THR A 376 8.80 2.11 15.76
C THR A 376 8.23 2.92 16.93
N ARG A 377 7.77 2.29 18.01
CA ARG A 377 7.18 2.96 19.19
C ARG A 377 8.10 2.99 20.41
N SER A 378 9.00 2.03 20.55
CA SER A 378 9.80 1.87 21.77
C SER A 378 10.62 3.14 22.05
N ARG A 379 10.60 3.57 23.31
CA ARG A 379 11.28 4.77 23.83
C ARG A 379 11.82 4.59 25.24
N VAL A 380 11.39 3.55 25.95
CA VAL A 380 11.61 3.43 27.40
C VAL A 380 13.10 3.30 27.76
N THR A 381 13.89 2.71 26.87
CA THR A 381 15.35 2.58 27.00
C THR A 381 16.13 3.56 26.11
N THR A 382 15.43 4.41 25.36
CA THR A 382 16.01 5.30 24.32
C THR A 382 15.33 6.67 24.37
N ASP A 383 15.40 7.46 23.30
CA ASP A 383 14.79 8.79 23.22
C ASP A 383 13.88 8.96 21.99
N ASP A 384 13.24 10.14 21.87
CA ASP A 384 12.30 10.45 20.78
C ASP A 384 12.97 10.52 19.40
N PHE A 385 14.24 10.92 19.32
CA PHE A 385 15.00 10.99 18.07
C PHE A 385 15.47 9.61 17.63
N SER A 386 15.89 8.76 18.58
CA SER A 386 16.12 7.33 18.31
C SER A 386 14.86 6.68 17.72
N ARG A 387 13.67 7.02 18.24
CA ARG A 387 12.39 6.58 17.68
C ARG A 387 12.17 7.14 16.26
N MET A 388 12.38 8.44 16.04
CA MET A 388 12.25 9.06 14.70
C MET A 388 13.22 8.44 13.67
N ARG A 389 14.43 8.07 14.08
CA ARG A 389 15.37 7.31 13.25
C ARG A 389 14.79 5.95 12.87
N ARG A 390 14.32 5.16 13.84
CA ARG A 390 13.68 3.87 13.59
C ARG A 390 12.45 3.97 12.67
N GLN A 391 11.64 5.01 12.80
CA GLN A 391 10.49 5.27 11.93
C GLN A 391 10.91 5.51 10.47
N ARG A 392 11.94 6.34 10.24
CA ARG A 392 12.49 6.56 8.89
C ARG A 392 13.12 5.29 8.31
N CYS A 393 13.80 4.52 9.15
CA CYS A 393 14.37 3.22 8.78
C CYS A 393 13.33 2.20 8.38
N MET A 394 12.26 2.10 9.16
CA MET A 394 11.12 1.25 8.87
C MET A 394 10.47 1.65 7.54
N LEU A 395 10.23 2.95 7.31
CA LEU A 395 9.64 3.44 6.08
C LEU A 395 10.53 3.12 4.86
N ALA A 396 11.84 3.32 4.97
CA ALA A 396 12.78 2.98 3.90
C ALA A 396 12.87 1.46 3.65
N ALA A 397 12.85 0.64 4.70
CA ALA A 397 12.83 -0.81 4.59
C ALA A 397 11.57 -1.29 3.87
N LEU A 398 10.40 -0.76 4.25
CA LEU A 398 9.13 -1.01 3.56
C LEU A 398 9.18 -0.55 2.11
N ALA A 399 9.62 0.69 1.85
CA ALA A 399 9.71 1.22 0.49
C ALA A 399 10.58 0.34 -0.43
N ARG A 400 11.66 -0.27 0.08
CA ARG A 400 12.54 -1.18 -0.67
C ARG A 400 11.96 -2.60 -0.84
N GLN A 401 11.14 -3.07 0.09
CA GLN A 401 10.64 -4.46 0.13
C GLN A 401 9.24 -4.62 -0.48
N VAL A 402 8.46 -3.54 -0.58
CA VAL A 402 7.11 -3.58 -1.16
C VAL A 402 7.21 -4.07 -2.60
N ASN A 403 6.69 -5.26 -2.87
CA ASN A 403 6.51 -5.74 -4.23
C ASN A 403 5.11 -5.34 -4.72
N PRO A 404 4.96 -4.56 -5.80
CA PRO A 404 3.64 -4.18 -6.33
C PRO A 404 2.72 -5.38 -6.63
N THR A 405 3.28 -6.53 -7.03
CA THR A 405 2.47 -7.74 -7.29
C THR A 405 1.98 -8.39 -6.00
N THR A 406 2.83 -8.47 -4.97
CA THR A 406 2.43 -8.93 -3.63
C THR A 406 1.40 -8.00 -3.02
N LEU A 407 1.59 -6.69 -3.12
CA LEU A 407 0.64 -5.70 -2.64
C LEU A 407 -0.70 -5.83 -3.35
N LEU A 408 -0.71 -6.02 -4.67
CA LEU A 408 -1.94 -6.19 -5.44
C LEU A 408 -2.69 -7.48 -5.05
N THR A 409 -1.96 -8.59 -4.87
CA THR A 409 -2.56 -9.88 -4.48
C THR A 409 -3.03 -9.92 -3.02
N ARG A 410 -2.47 -9.06 -2.17
CA ARG A 410 -2.86 -8.89 -0.75
C ARG A 410 -3.76 -7.68 -0.51
N LEU A 411 -4.08 -6.92 -1.57
CA LEU A 411 -4.83 -5.68 -1.48
C LEU A 411 -6.15 -5.92 -0.73
N PRO A 412 -7.00 -6.93 -1.02
CA PRO A 412 -8.25 -7.11 -0.28
C PRO A 412 -8.10 -7.31 1.23
N ASP A 413 -7.02 -7.97 1.69
CA ASP A 413 -6.78 -8.17 3.12
C ASP A 413 -6.22 -6.91 3.77
N LEU A 414 -5.33 -6.19 3.07
CA LEU A 414 -4.90 -4.85 3.47
C LEU A 414 -6.11 -3.93 3.62
N LEU A 415 -7.02 -3.94 2.65
CA LEU A 415 -8.16 -3.05 2.56
C LEU A 415 -9.19 -3.26 3.68
N LYS A 416 -9.39 -4.49 4.17
CA LYS A 416 -10.25 -4.77 5.33
C LYS A 416 -9.78 -4.05 6.59
N VAL A 417 -8.46 -3.88 6.73
CA VAL A 417 -7.89 -3.17 7.89
C VAL A 417 -7.60 -1.71 7.57
N ALA A 418 -7.25 -1.39 6.34
CA ALA A 418 -6.91 -0.02 5.93
C ALA A 418 -8.11 0.93 5.95
N GLN A 419 -9.34 0.46 5.66
CA GLN A 419 -10.52 1.33 5.53
C GLN A 419 -10.80 2.21 6.77
N ASP A 420 -10.52 1.72 7.98
CA ASP A 420 -10.82 2.42 9.23
C ASP A 420 -9.56 3.02 9.89
N ASN A 421 -8.38 2.72 9.33
CA ASN A 421 -7.09 2.94 9.98
C ASN A 421 -6.06 3.65 9.07
N ILE A 422 -6.38 3.85 7.78
CA ILE A 422 -5.59 4.59 6.79
C ILE A 422 -6.50 5.60 6.10
N ALA A 423 -6.05 6.85 6.02
CA ALA A 423 -6.76 7.90 5.30
C ALA A 423 -5.78 8.65 4.41
N THR A 424 -6.20 9.00 3.19
CA THR A 424 -5.35 9.70 2.23
C THR A 424 -6.18 10.62 1.35
N ASP A 425 -5.52 11.63 0.80
CA ASP A 425 -6.07 12.52 -0.21
C ASP A 425 -5.63 12.17 -1.65
N ILE A 426 -4.89 11.07 -1.82
CA ILE A 426 -4.53 10.55 -3.13
C ILE A 426 -5.82 10.12 -3.85
N ASP A 427 -6.09 10.71 -5.01
CA ASP A 427 -7.28 10.38 -5.79
C ASP A 427 -7.07 9.12 -6.64
N THR A 428 -8.15 8.39 -6.92
CA THR A 428 -8.10 7.22 -7.82
C THR A 428 -7.48 7.51 -9.19
N SER A 429 -7.61 8.73 -9.71
CA SER A 429 -7.00 9.17 -10.97
C SER A 429 -5.47 9.27 -10.90
N GLN A 430 -4.91 9.52 -9.71
CA GLN A 430 -3.48 9.64 -9.47
C GLN A 430 -2.80 8.29 -9.24
N LEU A 431 -3.55 7.19 -9.06
CA LEU A 431 -2.97 5.89 -8.70
C LEU A 431 -1.98 5.33 -9.75
N ALA A 432 -2.19 5.64 -11.03
CA ALA A 432 -1.26 5.26 -12.08
C ALA A 432 0.09 5.97 -11.91
N LEU A 433 0.06 7.27 -11.62
CA LEU A 433 1.24 8.06 -11.29
C LEU A 433 1.95 7.51 -10.06
N TRP A 434 1.21 7.22 -8.99
CA TRP A 434 1.78 6.70 -7.74
C TRP A 434 2.40 5.32 -7.89
N SER A 435 1.81 4.45 -8.73
CA SER A 435 2.37 3.15 -9.07
C SER A 435 3.72 3.28 -9.79
N GLU A 436 3.79 4.18 -10.78
CA GLU A 436 5.03 4.44 -11.51
C GLU A 436 6.10 5.07 -10.60
N LEU A 437 5.72 6.08 -9.83
CA LEU A 437 6.62 6.77 -8.89
C LEU A 437 7.15 5.80 -7.83
N GLY A 438 6.30 4.94 -7.27
CA GLY A 438 6.70 3.90 -6.31
C GLY A 438 7.76 2.96 -6.88
N ASN A 439 7.67 2.59 -8.16
CA ASN A 439 8.69 1.79 -8.84
C ASN A 439 10.03 2.54 -9.01
N ARG A 440 9.99 3.86 -9.23
CA ARG A 440 11.20 4.69 -9.29
C ARG A 440 11.83 4.81 -7.90
N VAL A 441 11.02 5.07 -6.86
CA VAL A 441 11.47 5.17 -5.46
C VAL A 441 12.16 3.90 -4.98
N GLN A 442 11.66 2.72 -5.34
CA GLN A 442 12.30 1.44 -5.02
C GLN A 442 13.75 1.31 -5.53
N LYS A 443 14.05 1.95 -6.66
CA LYS A 443 15.37 1.93 -7.30
C LYS A 443 16.22 3.15 -6.95
N GLY A 444 15.58 4.21 -6.47
CA GLY A 444 16.20 5.48 -6.11
C GLY A 444 16.96 5.43 -4.79
N LYS A 445 17.75 6.47 -4.55
CA LYS A 445 18.40 6.69 -3.25
C LYS A 445 17.40 7.29 -2.27
N ILE A 446 17.42 6.81 -1.03
CA ILE A 446 16.60 7.37 0.05
C ILE A 446 17.55 8.04 1.04
N ARG A 447 17.51 9.36 1.08
CA ARG A 447 18.22 10.21 2.04
C ARG A 447 17.32 10.54 3.20
N SER A 448 17.91 10.90 4.32
CA SER A 448 17.18 11.22 5.52
C SER A 448 17.78 12.42 6.24
N LEU A 449 16.92 13.39 6.56
CA LEU A 449 17.24 14.56 7.36
C LEU A 449 16.37 14.55 8.63
N PRO A 450 16.93 14.19 9.79
CA PRO A 450 16.21 14.28 11.06
C PRO A 450 16.31 15.68 11.66
N PHE A 451 15.18 16.35 11.88
CA PHE A 451 15.14 17.58 12.68
C PHE A 451 15.24 17.24 14.17
N THR A 452 16.48 17.21 14.69
CA THR A 452 16.80 16.97 16.10
C THR A 452 17.25 18.24 16.81
N TYR A 453 17.17 18.28 18.15
CA TYR A 453 17.65 19.43 18.94
C TYR A 453 19.14 19.72 18.76
N LYS A 454 19.91 18.77 18.21
CA LYS A 454 21.34 18.93 17.95
C LYS A 454 21.61 19.73 16.69
N ILE A 455 20.69 19.71 15.73
CA ILE A 455 20.85 20.38 14.45
C ILE A 455 20.06 21.69 14.35
N PHE A 456 19.01 21.88 15.15
CA PHE A 456 18.26 23.14 15.21
C PHE A 456 17.54 23.32 16.56
N ASP A 457 17.20 24.58 16.89
CA ASP A 457 16.37 24.91 18.05
C ASP A 457 14.89 24.57 17.78
N ASN A 458 14.40 23.48 18.37
CA ASN A 458 12.99 23.09 18.24
C ASN A 458 12.02 23.96 19.07
N THR A 459 12.51 24.92 19.85
CA THR A 459 11.71 25.91 20.60
C THR A 459 11.64 27.26 19.91
N ARG A 460 12.69 27.62 19.16
CA ARG A 460 12.80 28.83 18.36
C ARG A 460 13.40 28.51 16.98
N PRO A 461 12.68 27.76 16.13
CA PRO A 461 13.15 27.42 14.80
C PRO A 461 13.47 28.67 13.97
N ASP A 462 14.66 28.70 13.36
CA ASP A 462 15.01 29.64 12.31
C ASP A 462 14.56 29.05 10.96
N TYR A 463 13.47 29.59 10.43
CA TYR A 463 12.84 29.09 9.22
C TYR A 463 13.73 29.32 7.98
N GLU A 464 14.49 30.42 7.91
CA GLU A 464 15.38 30.67 6.77
C GLU A 464 16.48 29.62 6.72
N TRP A 465 17.06 29.30 7.88
CA TRP A 465 18.05 28.23 7.98
C TRP A 465 17.44 26.86 7.67
N VAL A 466 16.24 26.56 8.19
CA VAL A 466 15.55 25.29 7.91
C VAL A 466 15.30 25.14 6.41
N HIS A 467 14.81 26.17 5.73
CA HIS A 467 14.57 26.15 4.28
C HIS A 467 15.87 25.92 3.50
N ALA A 468 16.95 26.62 3.87
CA ALA A 468 18.26 26.42 3.25
C ALA A 468 18.76 24.97 3.44
N TYR A 469 18.56 24.39 4.63
CA TYR A 469 19.01 23.03 4.90
C TYR A 469 18.13 21.96 4.22
N VAL A 470 16.83 22.23 4.07
CA VAL A 470 15.91 21.40 3.27
C VAL A 470 16.33 21.37 1.81
N LEU A 471 16.66 22.53 1.23
CA LEU A 471 17.17 22.62 -0.15
C LEU A 471 18.51 21.90 -0.32
N HIS A 472 19.43 22.05 0.63
CA HIS A 472 20.67 21.28 0.68
C HIS A 472 20.42 19.76 0.75
N ALA A 473 19.44 19.32 1.53
CA ALA A 473 19.13 17.90 1.66
C ALA A 473 18.57 17.28 0.38
N ILE A 474 17.78 18.06 -0.34
CA ILE A 474 17.13 17.70 -1.62
C ILE A 474 18.15 17.68 -2.76
N ASP A 475 18.95 18.73 -2.87
CA ASP A 475 19.95 18.90 -3.93
C ASP A 475 21.23 19.53 -3.34
N PRO A 476 22.10 18.69 -2.76
CA PRO A 476 23.33 19.16 -2.13
C PRO A 476 24.36 19.68 -3.14
N ALA A 477 24.21 19.38 -4.43
CA ALA A 477 25.12 19.85 -5.46
C ALA A 477 24.87 21.32 -5.80
N SER A 478 23.60 21.72 -5.86
CA SER A 478 23.21 23.11 -6.15
C SER A 478 23.11 23.98 -4.91
N ASN A 479 22.95 23.39 -3.72
CA ASN A 479 22.71 24.12 -2.48
C ASN A 479 23.78 23.74 -1.44
N PRO A 480 24.69 24.66 -1.06
CA PRO A 480 25.68 24.38 -0.03
C PRO A 480 25.02 24.22 1.34
N GLN A 481 25.67 23.46 2.23
CA GLN A 481 25.18 23.29 3.59
C GLN A 481 25.21 24.65 4.33
N PRO A 482 24.11 25.07 4.97
CA PRO A 482 24.10 26.32 5.73
C PRO A 482 25.02 26.22 6.95
N ALA A 483 25.66 27.33 7.32
CA ALA A 483 26.59 27.38 8.44
C ALA A 483 25.89 27.02 9.78
N THR A 484 26.61 26.31 10.65
CA THR A 484 26.19 26.02 12.02
C THR A 484 27.23 26.61 13.00
N ASP A 485 26.81 27.16 14.14
CA ASP A 485 27.71 27.75 15.15
C ASP A 485 28.44 26.72 16.02
N GLY A 486 28.45 25.44 15.61
CA GLY A 486 28.99 24.35 16.43
C GLY A 486 28.15 23.98 17.66
N ARG A 487 26.98 24.61 17.86
CA ARG A 487 25.98 24.26 18.90
C ARG A 487 24.57 23.99 18.35
N GLY A 488 24.39 24.02 17.03
CA GLY A 488 23.09 23.79 16.38
C GLY A 488 22.19 25.02 16.34
N HIS A 489 22.73 26.23 16.53
CA HIS A 489 22.00 27.48 16.33
C HIS A 489 22.60 28.28 15.16
N PRO A 490 21.81 28.70 14.16
CA PRO A 490 22.29 29.63 13.15
C PRO A 490 22.45 31.04 13.73
N TRP A 491 23.53 31.73 13.32
CA TRP A 491 23.64 33.19 13.44
C TRP A 491 23.10 33.80 12.15
N PRO A 492 22.27 34.86 12.21
CA PRO A 492 21.96 35.65 11.02
C PRO A 492 23.23 36.37 10.59
N THR A 493 23.68 36.15 9.35
CA THR A 493 24.81 36.90 8.78
C THR A 493 24.52 38.41 8.93
N PRO A 494 25.36 39.22 9.59
CA PRO A 494 25.11 40.64 9.64
C PRO A 494 25.29 41.19 8.22
N THR A 495 24.23 41.78 7.69
CA THR A 495 24.25 42.62 6.49
C THR A 495 25.46 43.54 6.57
N ALA A 496 26.40 43.37 5.65
CA ALA A 496 27.53 44.26 5.51
C ALA A 496 27.03 45.63 5.08
N THR A 497 26.74 46.50 6.05
CA THR A 497 26.62 47.94 5.79
C THR A 497 28.02 48.48 5.52
N PRO A 498 28.26 49.15 4.39
CA PRO A 498 29.59 49.64 4.07
C PRO A 498 29.93 50.88 4.91
N THR A 499 31.14 50.85 5.48
CA THR A 499 32.00 52.02 5.75
C THR A 499 31.69 52.88 6.98
N LYS A 500 32.57 52.78 7.98
CA LYS A 500 33.43 53.91 8.36
C LYS A 500 34.66 53.45 9.15
N LYS A 501 35.82 53.80 8.61
CA LYS A 501 37.17 53.65 9.17
C LYS A 501 37.28 54.42 10.50
N PRO A 502 37.86 53.84 11.56
CA PRO A 502 38.50 54.62 12.59
C PRO A 502 40.02 54.49 12.53
N THR A 503 40.62 55.67 12.59
CA THR A 503 42.00 56.04 12.82
C THR A 503 42.74 55.16 13.83
N ALA A 504 44.00 54.87 13.50
CA ALA A 504 44.97 54.23 14.37
C ALA A 504 45.31 55.11 15.58
N THR A 505 45.30 54.51 16.77
CA THR A 505 46.14 54.96 17.90
C THR A 505 46.74 53.73 18.56
N SER A 506 48.07 53.68 18.50
CA SER A 506 48.93 52.72 19.18
C SER A 506 49.02 53.06 20.67
N THR A 507 48.78 52.08 21.54
CA THR A 507 49.48 52.02 22.84
C THR A 507 49.81 50.59 23.22
N ARG A 508 51.09 50.39 23.49
CA ARG A 508 51.81 49.18 23.84
C ARG A 508 51.70 48.89 25.35
N THR A 509 52.07 47.66 25.75
CA THR A 509 52.47 47.20 27.12
C THR A 509 51.28 46.60 27.90
N SER A 510 51.31 45.41 28.51
CA SER A 510 52.41 44.62 29.06
C SER A 510 52.09 43.11 29.15
N SER A 511 53.16 42.33 29.11
CA SER A 511 53.30 40.89 29.32
C SER A 511 52.93 40.40 30.73
N ARG A 512 52.39 39.18 30.83
CA ARG A 512 52.80 38.22 31.89
C ARG A 512 52.58 36.76 31.47
N THR A 513 53.49 35.92 31.95
CA THR A 513 53.97 34.66 31.40
C THR A 513 53.50 33.46 32.25
N SER A 514 53.22 32.32 31.59
CA SER A 514 53.40 30.89 31.97
C SER A 514 53.20 30.44 33.44
N THR A 515 52.53 29.32 33.73
CA THR A 515 53.05 27.93 33.53
C THR A 515 51.96 26.87 33.82
N PRO A 516 52.16 25.59 33.40
CA PRO A 516 51.16 24.54 33.35
C PRO A 516 51.20 23.56 34.55
N SER A 517 50.12 22.81 34.77
CA SER A 517 50.13 21.62 35.65
C SER A 517 49.30 20.48 35.08
N ASN A 518 49.96 19.32 35.00
CA ASN A 518 49.51 18.05 34.44
C ASN A 518 48.53 17.27 35.35
N SER A 519 47.72 16.44 34.67
CA SER A 519 47.33 15.04 34.97
C SER A 519 46.47 14.67 36.19
N SER A 520 45.26 14.14 35.88
CA SER A 520 44.68 12.92 36.48
C SER A 520 43.55 12.42 35.55
N SER A 521 43.82 11.46 34.67
CA SER A 521 43.48 10.03 34.80
C SER A 521 41.98 9.69 34.63
N SER A 522 41.66 9.17 33.44
CA SER A 522 40.83 7.99 33.16
C SER A 522 39.49 7.80 33.91
N SER A 523 38.40 8.01 33.20
CA SER A 523 37.27 7.08 33.23
C SER A 523 36.76 6.88 31.80
N SER A 524 37.13 5.74 31.24
CA SER A 524 36.57 5.18 30.01
C SER A 524 35.10 4.84 30.25
N SER A 525 34.18 5.69 29.79
CA SER A 525 32.80 5.30 29.53
C SER A 525 32.64 5.00 28.04
N SER A 526 32.27 3.75 27.80
CA SER A 526 31.94 3.10 26.56
C SER A 526 31.18 3.97 25.55
N SER A 527 31.71 3.96 24.33
CA SER A 527 31.10 4.30 23.05
C SER A 527 29.57 4.25 23.01
N SER A 528 28.92 5.42 22.98
CA SER A 528 27.62 5.58 22.36
C SER A 528 27.80 5.59 20.85
N THR A 529 27.10 4.70 20.15
CA THR A 529 26.92 4.75 18.70
C THR A 529 26.47 6.14 18.29
N THR A 530 27.32 6.87 17.56
CA THR A 530 27.00 8.17 16.97
C THR A 530 25.88 7.99 15.95
N ASP A 531 24.67 8.39 16.32
CA ASP A 531 23.61 8.66 15.34
C ASP A 531 24.16 9.66 14.34
N ALA A 532 24.18 9.31 13.05
CA ALA A 532 24.74 10.20 12.04
C ALA A 532 23.91 11.51 12.00
N GLU A 533 24.54 12.62 12.36
CA GLU A 533 23.91 13.92 12.53
C GLU A 533 24.04 14.70 11.21
N GLY A 534 22.96 14.73 10.42
CA GLY A 534 22.90 15.46 9.16
C GLY A 534 22.14 14.74 8.05
N VAL A 535 22.28 15.22 6.82
CA VAL A 535 21.69 14.57 5.64
C VAL A 535 22.51 13.32 5.29
N VAL A 536 21.96 12.16 5.56
CA VAL A 536 22.65 10.86 5.35
C VAL A 536 21.85 9.93 4.47
N ASP A 537 22.51 8.96 3.84
CA ASP A 537 21.77 7.85 3.23
C ASP A 537 21.05 7.08 4.34
N VAL A 538 19.80 6.69 4.09
CA VAL A 538 19.02 5.98 5.10
C VAL A 538 19.68 4.66 5.50
N SER A 539 20.42 3.99 4.61
CA SER A 539 21.13 2.77 4.95
C SER A 539 22.26 2.98 5.96
N GLU A 540 22.89 4.15 5.98
CA GLU A 540 23.89 4.52 7.00
C GLU A 540 23.19 4.85 8.33
N ALA A 541 21.98 5.42 8.27
CA ALA A 541 21.21 5.79 9.45
C ALA A 541 20.67 4.57 10.25
N CYS A 542 20.48 3.39 9.67
CA CYS A 542 19.56 2.35 10.20
C CYS A 542 20.13 1.19 11.04
#